data_AF-A0A9E2F8L5-F1
#
_entry.id   AF-A0A9E2F8L5-F1
#
_cell.length_a   1.000
_cell.length_b   1.000
_cell.length_c   1.000
_cell.angle_alpha   90.00
_cell.angle_beta   90.00
_cell.angle_gamma   90.00
#
_symmetry.space_group_name_H-M   'P 1'
#
loop_
_entity.id
_entity.type
_entity.pdbx_description
1 polymer ?
#
loop_
_entity_poly.entity_id
_entity_poly.type
_entity_poly.pdbx_seq_one_letter_code
_entity_poly.pdbx_strand_id
1 'polypeptide(L)'
;MKKVGYLEGTDSTYLTRLALHGVDTLPLGNGADNHGKYIGFVDRADAIDLVITYYHKIVPLAEQRTSPQSLLQACQLNNIPVLIITPGEHHEKAQAAFKDVSAEYKLVDPENVMIEAKKILGL
;
A
#
# COMPACT_ATOMS: atom_id res chain seq x y z
N MET A 1 -7.40 10.04 -14.86
CA MET A 1 -7.07 8.60 -14.91
C MET A 1 -6.71 8.18 -13.51
N LYS A 2 -7.16 7.01 -13.05
CA LYS A 2 -6.86 6.54 -11.69
C LYS A 2 -5.45 6.00 -11.62
N LYS A 3 -4.76 6.13 -10.48
CA LYS A 3 -3.40 5.63 -10.29
C LYS A 3 -3.22 4.90 -8.96
N VAL A 4 -2.57 3.75 -9.02
CA VAL A 4 -2.23 2.92 -7.86
C VAL A 4 -0.73 2.92 -7.65
N GLY A 5 -0.30 3.34 -6.46
CA GLY A 5 1.05 3.08 -5.98
C GLY A 5 1.16 1.67 -5.44
N TYR A 6 2.19 0.90 -5.81
CA TYR A 6 2.36 -0.46 -5.32
C TYR A 6 3.77 -0.71 -4.83
N LEU A 7 3.93 -1.46 -3.73
CA LEU A 7 5.24 -1.87 -3.25
C LEU A 7 5.69 -3.18 -3.91
N GLU A 8 7.00 -3.41 -3.91
CA GLU A 8 7.62 -4.63 -4.43
C GLU A 8 6.94 -5.90 -3.88
N GLY A 9 6.88 -6.95 -4.68
CA GLY A 9 6.20 -8.20 -4.36
C GLY A 9 4.70 -8.22 -4.67
N THR A 10 4.07 -7.08 -4.98
CA THR A 10 2.66 -7.01 -5.44
C THR A 10 2.44 -7.96 -6.63
N ASP A 11 1.38 -8.79 -6.56
CA ASP A 11 1.07 -9.78 -7.59
C ASP A 11 1.00 -9.14 -8.98
N SER A 12 1.85 -9.60 -9.90
CA SER A 12 1.91 -9.10 -11.28
C SER A 12 0.59 -9.26 -12.05
N THR A 13 -0.21 -10.28 -11.73
CA THR A 13 -1.55 -10.50 -12.31
C THR A 13 -2.51 -9.41 -11.86
N TYR A 14 -2.41 -8.98 -10.60
CA TYR A 14 -3.19 -7.86 -10.07
C TYR A 14 -2.86 -6.56 -10.81
N LEU A 15 -1.58 -6.24 -10.94
CA LEU A 15 -1.10 -5.04 -11.65
C LEU A 15 -1.51 -5.05 -13.13
N THR A 16 -1.42 -6.21 -13.78
CA THR A 16 -1.85 -6.39 -15.17
C THR A 16 -3.35 -6.10 -15.32
N ARG A 17 -4.18 -6.61 -14.41
CA ARG A 17 -5.63 -6.36 -14.44
C ARG A 17 -5.98 -4.90 -14.22
N LEU A 18 -5.29 -4.21 -13.31
CA LEU A 18 -5.46 -2.76 -13.13
C LEU A 18 -5.16 -1.99 -14.42
N ALA A 19 -4.03 -2.30 -15.07
CA ALA A 19 -3.66 -1.66 -16.33
C ALA A 19 -4.71 -1.90 -17.43
N LEU A 20 -5.26 -3.12 -17.51
CA LEU A 20 -6.36 -3.45 -18.44
C LEU A 20 -7.65 -2.67 -18.14
N HIS A 21 -7.85 -2.21 -16.90
CA HIS A 21 -8.95 -1.33 -16.50
C HIS A 21 -8.64 0.16 -16.69
N GLY A 22 -7.51 0.52 -17.32
CA GLY A 22 -7.11 1.92 -17.52
C GLY A 22 -6.64 2.62 -16.25
N VAL A 23 -6.13 1.84 -15.28
CA VAL A 23 -5.53 2.35 -14.04
C VAL A 23 -4.01 2.33 -14.20
N ASP A 24 -3.39 3.49 -14.00
CA ASP A 24 -1.93 3.61 -13.99
C ASP A 24 -1.36 2.91 -12.75
N THR A 25 -0.20 2.27 -12.89
CA THR A 25 0.52 1.68 -11.76
C THR A 25 1.88 2.37 -11.58
N LEU A 26 2.21 2.73 -10.34
CA LEU A 26 3.46 3.40 -9.98
C LEU A 26 4.22 2.55 -8.95
N PRO A 27 5.41 2.04 -9.27
CA PRO A 27 6.22 1.31 -8.28
C PRO A 27 6.68 2.25 -7.16
N LEU A 28 6.47 1.81 -5.92
CA LEU A 28 6.91 2.45 -4.69
C LEU A 28 7.88 1.53 -3.92
N GLY A 29 8.71 2.14 -3.09
CA GLY A 29 9.67 1.46 -2.23
C GLY A 29 9.52 1.84 -0.77
N ASN A 30 9.90 0.93 0.11
CA ASN A 30 10.01 1.20 1.55
C ASN A 30 11.40 1.72 1.95
N GLY A 31 12.30 1.92 0.98
CA GLY A 31 13.66 2.42 1.20
C GLY A 31 14.70 1.33 1.53
N ALA A 32 14.28 0.06 1.70
CA ALA A 32 15.19 -1.05 1.98
C ALA A 32 15.53 -1.89 0.74
N ASP A 33 14.57 -2.06 -0.17
CA ASP A 33 14.69 -2.88 -1.38
C ASP A 33 15.14 -2.10 -2.62
N ASN A 34 15.37 -0.79 -2.48
CA ASN A 34 15.78 0.13 -3.56
C ASN A 34 14.86 0.05 -4.81
N HIS A 35 13.57 -0.20 -4.58
CA HIS A 35 12.57 -0.35 -5.62
C HIS A 35 11.66 0.88 -5.74
N GLY A 36 11.39 1.37 -6.95
CA GLY A 36 10.41 2.44 -7.18
C GLY A 36 10.70 3.78 -6.48
N LYS A 37 9.70 4.67 -6.44
CA LYS A 37 9.78 5.93 -5.67
C LYS A 37 9.64 5.62 -4.18
N TYR A 38 10.49 6.20 -3.33
CA TYR A 38 10.34 6.02 -1.88
C TYR A 38 8.96 6.53 -1.41
N ILE A 39 8.20 5.67 -0.72
CA ILE A 39 6.83 5.97 -0.27
C ILE A 39 6.77 7.23 0.61
N GLY A 40 7.80 7.48 1.42
CA GLY A 40 7.89 8.67 2.26
C GLY A 40 8.04 9.98 1.49
N PHE A 41 8.30 9.94 0.18
CA PHE A 41 8.37 11.10 -0.71
C PHE A 41 7.17 11.21 -1.66
N VAL A 42 6.11 10.43 -1.44
CA VAL A 42 4.86 10.59 -2.19
C VAL A 42 4.20 11.92 -1.84
N ASP A 43 3.73 12.62 -2.87
CA ASP A 43 3.00 13.88 -2.75
C ASP A 43 1.79 13.94 -3.69
N ARG A 44 1.09 15.08 -3.69
CA ARG A 44 -0.08 15.29 -4.54
C ARG A 44 0.24 15.31 -6.04
N ALA A 45 1.47 15.65 -6.44
CA ALA A 45 1.86 15.69 -7.84
C ALA A 45 1.99 14.28 -8.42
N ASP A 46 2.25 13.27 -7.58
CA ASP A 46 2.20 11.87 -8.02
C ASP A 46 0.78 11.44 -8.42
N ALA A 47 -0.25 12.11 -7.93
CA ALA A 47 -1.66 11.84 -8.23
C ALA A 47 -2.05 10.36 -7.99
N ILE A 48 -1.60 9.79 -6.87
CA ILE A 48 -1.94 8.41 -6.45
C ILE A 48 -3.30 8.42 -5.75
N ASP A 49 -4.22 7.57 -6.20
CA ASP A 49 -5.55 7.40 -5.60
C ASP A 49 -5.58 6.31 -4.52
N LEU A 50 -4.65 5.34 -4.57
CA LEU A 50 -4.59 4.20 -3.68
C LEU A 50 -3.16 3.64 -3.60
N VAL A 51 -2.72 3.24 -2.41
CA VAL A 51 -1.48 2.46 -2.23
C VAL A 51 -1.80 1.01 -1.88
N ILE A 52 -1.06 0.08 -2.47
CA ILE A 52 -1.18 -1.37 -2.20
C ILE A 52 0.17 -1.93 -1.80
N THR A 53 0.16 -2.73 -0.74
CA THR A 53 1.36 -3.29 -0.17
C THR A 53 1.07 -4.56 0.60
N TYR A 54 2.06 -5.44 0.75
CA TYR A 54 1.96 -6.51 1.73
C TYR A 54 2.32 -6.01 3.13
N TYR A 55 1.76 -6.68 4.15
CA TYR A 55 2.08 -6.44 5.55
C TYR A 55 3.59 -6.34 5.83
N HIS A 56 4.37 -7.30 5.32
CA HIS A 56 5.81 -7.40 5.56
C HIS A 56 6.66 -6.30 4.90
N LYS A 57 6.06 -5.47 4.02
CA LYS A 57 6.74 -4.33 3.41
C LYS A 57 6.63 -3.05 4.24
N ILE A 58 5.61 -2.98 5.10
CA ILE A 58 5.35 -1.84 5.99
C ILE A 58 5.80 -2.11 7.41
N VAL A 59 5.78 -3.37 7.85
CA VAL A 59 6.35 -3.76 9.14
C VAL A 59 7.86 -3.93 8.97
N PRO A 60 8.66 -3.01 9.54
CA PRO A 60 10.10 -3.01 9.36
C PRO A 60 10.73 -4.17 10.16
N LEU A 61 11.92 -4.59 9.74
CA LEU A 61 12.73 -5.54 10.51
C LEU A 61 13.06 -4.93 11.88
N ALA A 62 13.23 -5.76 12.91
CA ALA A 62 13.53 -5.29 14.27
C ALA A 62 14.79 -4.41 14.36
N GLU A 63 15.72 -4.57 13.41
CA GLU A 63 16.97 -3.81 13.31
C GLU A 63 16.80 -2.45 12.63
N GLN A 64 15.68 -2.23 11.92
CA GLN A 64 15.38 -0.98 11.23
C GLN A 64 14.74 0.02 12.20
N ARG A 65 15.26 1.25 12.22
CA ARG A 65 14.74 2.36 13.04
C ARG A 65 13.56 3.10 12.38
N THR A 66 12.81 2.41 11.53
CA THR A 66 11.62 2.96 10.88
C THR A 66 10.39 2.36 11.57
N SER A 67 9.28 3.08 11.58
CA SER A 67 7.99 2.55 12.05
C SER A 67 6.99 2.48 10.90
N PRO A 68 5.94 1.64 10.99
CA PRO A 68 4.83 1.66 10.05
C PRO A 68 4.26 3.07 9.83
N GLN A 69 4.13 3.85 10.92
CA GLN A 69 3.66 5.24 10.85
C GLN A 69 4.60 6.12 10.02
N SER A 70 5.92 5.97 10.18
CA SER A 70 6.89 6.74 9.39
C SER A 70 6.82 6.42 7.90
N LEU A 71 6.58 5.16 7.52
CA LEU A 71 6.42 4.78 6.11
C LEU A 71 5.12 5.31 5.51
N LEU A 72 4.03 5.27 6.27
CA LEU A 72 2.70 5.67 5.80
C LEU A 72 2.38 7.16 6.02
N GLN A 73 3.30 7.92 6.60
CA GLN A 73 3.10 9.34 6.90
C GLN A 73 2.77 10.16 5.64
N ALA A 74 3.44 9.89 4.52
CA ALA A 74 3.16 10.57 3.26
C ALA A 74 1.75 10.23 2.73
N CYS A 75 1.30 8.98 2.85
CA CYS A 75 -0.06 8.58 2.51
C CYS A 75 -1.09 9.32 3.38
N GLN A 76 -0.85 9.43 4.68
CA GLN A 76 -1.70 10.20 5.59
C GLN A 76 -1.80 11.67 5.19
N LEU A 77 -0.66 12.35 4.99
CA LEU A 77 -0.63 13.79 4.66
C LEU A 77 -1.33 14.11 3.32
N ASN A 78 -1.34 13.16 2.41
CA ASN A 78 -1.97 13.30 1.10
C ASN A 78 -3.38 12.68 1.01
N ASN A 79 -3.91 12.14 2.12
CA ASN A 79 -5.19 11.41 2.19
C ASN A 79 -5.29 10.27 1.16
N ILE A 80 -4.21 9.50 1.04
CA ILE A 80 -4.14 8.35 0.14
C ILE A 80 -4.45 7.10 0.98
N PRO A 81 -5.56 6.39 0.70
CA PRO A 81 -5.88 5.15 1.39
C PRO A 81 -4.87 4.05 1.06
N VAL A 82 -4.66 3.13 2.00
CA VAL A 82 -3.68 2.04 1.87
C VAL A 82 -4.37 0.68 2.05
N LEU A 83 -4.28 -0.20 1.05
CA LEU A 83 -4.64 -1.60 1.21
C LEU A 83 -3.39 -2.41 1.59
N ILE A 84 -3.47 -3.08 2.74
CA ILE A 84 -2.38 -3.88 3.29
C ILE A 84 -2.78 -5.35 3.20
N ILE A 85 -2.19 -6.04 2.23
CA ILE A 85 -2.46 -7.45 1.93
C ILE A 85 -1.93 -8.31 3.09
N THR A 86 -2.87 -8.98 3.76
CA THR A 86 -2.65 -9.81 4.95
C THR A 86 -3.66 -10.96 4.96
N PRO A 87 -3.25 -12.22 5.18
CA PRO A 87 -4.20 -13.32 5.35
C PRO A 87 -5.19 -13.07 6.50
N GLY A 88 -6.48 -13.35 6.27
CA GLY A 88 -7.59 -13.04 7.18
C GLY A 88 -7.43 -13.62 8.57
N GLU A 89 -6.92 -14.85 8.68
CA GLU A 89 -6.60 -15.51 9.94
C GLU A 89 -5.54 -14.77 10.78
N HIS A 90 -4.89 -13.77 10.20
CA HIS A 90 -3.85 -12.97 10.83
C HIS A 90 -4.21 -11.49 10.99
N HIS A 91 -5.41 -11.05 10.61
CA HIS A 91 -5.79 -9.63 10.70
C HIS A 91 -5.69 -9.07 12.12
N GLU A 92 -6.18 -9.79 13.14
CA GLU A 92 -6.10 -9.33 14.53
C GLU A 92 -4.65 -9.15 15.00
N LYS A 93 -3.78 -10.09 14.65
CA LYS A 93 -2.35 -10.02 14.97
C LYS A 93 -1.66 -8.89 14.22
N ALA A 94 -1.98 -8.72 12.94
CA ALA A 94 -1.43 -7.68 12.09
C ALA A 94 -1.82 -6.29 12.59
N GLN A 95 -3.07 -6.11 13.02
CA GLN A 95 -3.59 -4.83 13.53
C GLN A 95 -2.74 -4.29 14.70
N ALA A 96 -2.12 -5.16 15.50
CA ALA A 96 -1.28 -4.76 16.62
C ALA A 96 -0.04 -3.92 16.21
N ALA A 97 0.47 -4.11 14.98
CA ALA A 97 1.59 -3.34 14.46
C ALA A 97 1.21 -1.92 13.99
N PHE A 98 -0.09 -1.65 13.84
CA PHE A 98 -0.62 -0.39 13.30
C PHE A 98 -1.37 0.45 14.37
N LYS A 99 -1.16 0.18 15.66
CA LYS A 99 -1.83 0.90 16.76
C LYS A 99 -1.58 2.41 16.74
N ASP A 100 -0.36 2.81 16.39
CA ASP A 100 0.05 4.22 16.33
C ASP A 100 -0.04 4.81 14.91
N VAL A 101 -0.61 4.04 13.96
CA VAL A 101 -0.74 4.48 12.58
C VAL A 101 -2.00 5.31 12.40
N SER A 102 -1.81 6.54 11.92
CA SER A 102 -2.88 7.50 11.67
C SER A 102 -3.30 7.58 10.19
N ALA A 103 -2.56 6.95 9.28
CA ALA A 103 -2.96 6.84 7.89
C ALA A 103 -4.26 6.02 7.76
N GLU A 104 -5.08 6.33 6.76
CA GLU A 104 -6.22 5.48 6.41
C GLU A 104 -5.71 4.19 5.76
N TYR A 105 -5.94 3.05 6.41
CA TYR A 105 -5.58 1.75 5.87
C TYR A 105 -6.67 0.70 6.09
N LYS A 106 -6.62 -0.36 5.29
CA LYS A 106 -7.44 -1.55 5.45
C LYS A 106 -6.59 -2.80 5.25
N LEU A 107 -6.68 -3.72 6.21
CA LEU A 107 -6.17 -5.09 6.04
C LEU A 107 -7.11 -5.85 5.11
N VAL A 108 -6.55 -6.55 4.12
CA VAL A 108 -7.33 -7.23 3.09
C VAL A 108 -6.72 -8.58 2.76
N ASP A 109 -7.55 -9.61 2.63
CA ASP A 109 -7.13 -10.92 2.15
C ASP A 109 -6.59 -10.84 0.71
N PRO A 110 -5.55 -11.62 0.35
CA PRO A 110 -4.99 -11.63 -1.00
C PRO A 110 -6.02 -11.78 -2.13
N GLU A 111 -7.03 -12.62 -1.94
CA GLU A 111 -8.11 -12.86 -2.91
C GLU A 111 -9.05 -11.67 -3.09
N ASN A 112 -9.16 -10.80 -2.08
CA ASN A 112 -10.13 -9.70 -2.03
C ASN A 112 -9.54 -8.35 -2.46
N VAL A 113 -8.22 -8.26 -2.66
CA VAL A 113 -7.52 -7.01 -3.00
C VAL A 113 -8.12 -6.32 -4.23
N MET A 114 -8.45 -7.09 -5.27
CA MET A 114 -9.03 -6.52 -6.49
C MET A 114 -10.43 -5.95 -6.28
N ILE A 115 -11.24 -6.60 -5.45
CA ILE A 115 -12.60 -6.15 -5.15
C ILE A 115 -12.53 -4.82 -4.39
N GLU A 116 -11.68 -4.76 -3.35
CA GLU A 116 -11.50 -3.57 -2.53
C GLU A 116 -10.86 -2.42 -3.30
N ALA A 117 -9.86 -2.69 -4.13
CA ALA A 117 -9.23 -1.67 -4.96
C ALA A 117 -10.25 -1.04 -5.92
N LYS A 118 -11.06 -1.85 -6.61
CA LYS A 118 -12.10 -1.34 -7.51
C LYS A 118 -13.12 -0.46 -6.80
N LYS A 119 -13.55 -0.87 -5.60
CA LYS A 119 -14.47 -0.08 -4.77
C LYS A 119 -13.89 1.31 -4.44
N ILE A 120 -12.62 1.37 -4.03
CA ILE A 120 -11.94 2.64 -3.71
C ILE A 120 -11.74 3.50 -4.97
N LEU A 121 -11.38 2.88 -6.09
CA LEU A 121 -11.11 3.57 -7.34
C LEU A 121 -12.39 3.97 -8.11
N GLY A 122 -13.56 3.45 -7.73
CA GLY A 122 -14.84 3.70 -8.40
C GLY A 122 -14.96 2.98 -9.75
N LEU A 123 -14.47 1.74 -9.84
CA LEU A 123 -14.41 0.90 -11.04
C LEU A 123 -15.38 -0.28 -11.00
#